data_AF-A0A7R9XYD9-F1
#
_entry.id   AF-A0A7R9XYD9-F1
#
_cell.length_a   1.000
_cell.length_b   1.000
_cell.length_c   1.000
_cell.angle_alpha   90.00
_cell.angle_beta   90.00
_cell.angle_gamma   90.00
#
_symmetry.space_group_name_H-M   'P 1'
#
loop_
_entity.id
_entity.type
_entity.pdbx_description
1 polymer ?
#
loop_
_entity_poly.entity_id
_entity_poly.type
_entity_poly.pdbx_seq_one_letter_code
_entity_poly.pdbx_strand_id
1 'polypeptide(L)'
;GFVEVESVRFTNLQLGVGATPIITLSTSGIGVTGTLQTSGLSTLASLKVDGTTNLAGATVTGTTGMAVATVSSTLGVSGVTTLGDNMIMTKSTAAITHSGTSLTISSSGFVDVENVRFTGANIGVNGAPNPLIALASAGVTVTGTLGVSAAANIGSAVVSTTLQVNGLATLASATVNGATSLSTATLSSTLTVDGLATLKDSLTLEKDTTSMLHTGNTGLQISSTTGFVEVESVRFTNLQLGVGATPIITLSTSGIGVTGTLQTSGLSTLASLKVDGTTNLAGATVTGTTGMAVATVSSTLAVTGVTTLK
;
A
#
# COMPACT_ATOMS: atom_id res chain seq x y z
N GLY A 1 -87.14 6.63 65.53
CA GLY A 1 -87.55 5.22 65.31
C GLY A 1 -87.32 4.90 63.86
N PHE A 2 -86.78 3.72 63.57
CA PHE A 2 -86.63 3.27 62.18
C PHE A 2 -87.92 2.56 61.77
N VAL A 3 -88.34 2.77 60.52
CA VAL A 3 -89.37 1.96 59.87
C VAL A 3 -88.65 1.08 58.88
N GLU A 4 -88.75 -0.23 59.05
CA GLU A 4 -88.24 -1.19 58.08
C GLU A 4 -89.29 -1.39 56.99
N VAL A 5 -88.86 -1.28 55.74
CA VAL A 5 -89.73 -1.49 54.58
C VAL A 5 -89.04 -2.46 53.64
N GLU A 6 -89.73 -3.57 53.36
CA GLU A 6 -89.17 -4.67 52.56
C GLU A 6 -89.22 -4.38 51.06
N SER A 7 -90.19 -3.59 50.61
CA SER A 7 -90.27 -3.13 49.22
C SER A 7 -91.03 -1.82 49.11
N VAL A 8 -90.48 -0.90 48.34
CA VAL A 8 -91.14 0.37 47.99
C VAL A 8 -91.25 0.44 46.48
N ARG A 9 -92.47 0.64 45.98
CA ARG A 9 -92.74 0.96 44.57
C ARG A 9 -93.27 2.38 44.50
N PHE A 10 -92.56 3.24 43.77
CA PHE A 10 -93.01 4.60 43.50
C PHE A 10 -93.81 4.65 42.19
N THR A 11 -94.88 5.44 42.17
CA THR A 11 -95.61 5.76 40.93
C THR A 11 -95.07 7.02 40.27
N ASN A 12 -94.46 7.91 41.04
CA ASN A 12 -93.72 9.07 40.53
C ASN A 12 -92.28 8.66 40.16
N LEU A 13 -91.77 9.22 39.07
CA LEU A 13 -90.43 8.97 38.56
C LEU A 13 -89.36 9.87 39.19
N GLN A 14 -89.74 10.75 40.11
CA GLN A 14 -88.84 11.71 40.75
C GLN A 14 -88.84 11.51 42.26
N LEU A 15 -87.64 11.41 42.84
CA LEU A 15 -87.41 11.41 44.28
C LEU A 15 -86.55 12.63 44.64
N GLY A 16 -86.94 13.38 45.66
CA GLY A 16 -86.28 14.63 46.01
C GLY A 16 -86.84 15.28 47.27
N VAL A 17 -86.49 16.54 47.50
CA VAL A 17 -86.93 17.31 48.67
C VAL A 17 -87.88 18.43 48.23
N GLY A 18 -89.16 18.33 48.62
CA GLY A 18 -90.19 19.25 48.12
C GLY A 18 -90.41 19.07 46.61
N ALA A 19 -90.26 20.16 45.84
CA ALA A 19 -90.45 20.16 44.39
C ALA A 19 -89.16 19.91 43.57
N THR A 20 -87.99 19.76 44.22
CA THR A 20 -86.72 19.59 43.53
C THR A 20 -86.36 18.11 43.38
N PRO A 21 -86.35 17.55 42.15
CA PRO A 21 -85.90 16.17 41.93
C PRO A 21 -84.39 16.06 42.17
N ILE A 22 -83.98 15.07 42.96
CA ILE A 22 -82.57 14.69 43.16
C ILE A 22 -82.26 13.44 42.33
N ILE A 23 -83.19 12.48 42.34
CA ILE A 23 -83.13 11.24 41.57
C ILE A 23 -84.29 11.20 40.58
N THR A 24 -83.98 10.90 39.32
CA THR A 24 -84.97 10.61 38.28
C THR A 24 -84.86 9.14 37.87
N LEU A 25 -85.94 8.40 38.02
CA LEU A 25 -86.06 7.00 37.64
C LEU A 25 -86.55 6.90 36.19
N SER A 26 -85.94 6.00 35.42
CA SER A 26 -86.39 5.64 34.09
C SER A 26 -86.19 4.14 33.85
N THR A 27 -86.86 3.58 32.85
CA THR A 27 -86.61 2.19 32.43
C THR A 27 -85.21 1.98 31.86
N SER A 28 -84.52 3.06 31.48
CA SER A 28 -83.13 3.08 30.98
C SER A 28 -82.08 3.35 32.05
N GLY A 29 -82.46 3.62 33.30
CA GLY A 29 -81.53 3.89 34.40
C GLY A 29 -81.97 5.00 35.36
N ILE A 30 -81.04 5.41 36.22
CA ILE A 30 -81.24 6.41 37.27
C ILE A 30 -80.40 7.65 36.95
N GLY A 31 -81.04 8.82 36.83
CA GLY A 31 -80.37 10.11 36.78
C GLY A 31 -80.23 10.69 38.19
N VAL A 32 -79.04 11.16 38.55
CA VAL A 32 -78.79 11.89 39.81
C VAL A 32 -78.37 13.32 39.46
N THR A 33 -79.11 14.30 39.96
CA THR A 33 -78.72 15.71 39.81
C THR A 33 -77.66 16.03 40.87
N GLY A 34 -76.41 16.27 40.44
CA GLY A 34 -75.28 16.55 41.33
C GLY A 34 -74.26 15.42 41.38
N THR A 35 -73.73 15.11 42.57
CA THR A 35 -72.71 14.06 42.76
C THR A 35 -73.34 12.76 43.25
N LEU A 36 -73.03 11.66 42.58
CA LEU A 36 -73.28 10.31 43.09
C LEU A 36 -72.02 9.85 43.83
N GLN A 37 -72.07 9.83 45.17
CA GLN A 37 -70.99 9.31 46.01
C GLN A 37 -71.28 7.85 46.36
N THR A 38 -70.35 6.95 46.05
CA THR A 38 -70.41 5.54 46.48
C THR A 38 -69.23 5.26 47.40
N SER A 39 -69.47 4.68 48.56
CA SER A 39 -68.42 4.31 49.52
C SER A 39 -67.79 2.93 49.25
N GLY A 40 -68.26 2.22 48.22
CA GLY A 40 -67.78 0.89 47.82
C GLY A 40 -67.64 0.73 46.31
N LEU A 41 -67.45 -0.51 45.85
CA LEU A 41 -67.33 -0.85 44.44
C LEU A 41 -68.65 -0.54 43.70
N SER A 42 -68.57 0.29 42.67
CA SER A 42 -69.66 0.51 41.73
C SER A 42 -69.43 -0.37 40.50
N THR A 43 -70.38 -1.26 40.20
CA THR A 43 -70.36 -2.08 38.99
C THR A 43 -71.30 -1.48 37.97
N LEU A 44 -70.75 -0.89 36.90
CA LEU A 44 -71.50 -0.35 35.76
C LEU A 44 -71.24 -1.20 34.52
N ALA A 45 -72.29 -1.60 33.81
CA ALA A 45 -72.15 -2.34 32.55
C ALA A 45 -71.49 -1.48 31.45
N SER A 46 -71.73 -0.17 31.48
CA SER A 46 -71.05 0.80 30.63
C SER A 46 -70.97 2.15 31.36
N LEU A 47 -69.92 2.90 31.09
CA LEU A 47 -69.72 4.24 31.62
C LEU A 47 -69.47 5.20 30.45
N LYS A 48 -70.33 6.19 30.30
CA LYS A 48 -70.14 7.32 29.37
C LYS A 48 -69.95 8.58 30.20
N VAL A 49 -68.87 9.31 29.95
CA VAL A 49 -68.59 10.59 30.62
C VAL A 49 -68.40 11.64 29.54
N ASP A 50 -69.25 12.67 29.54
CA ASP A 50 -69.21 13.77 28.57
C ASP A 50 -68.33 14.94 29.08
N GLY A 51 -67.22 14.62 29.74
CA GLY A 51 -66.33 15.57 30.41
C GLY A 51 -65.06 14.93 30.99
N THR A 52 -64.41 15.60 31.93
CA THR A 52 -63.17 15.10 32.56
C THR A 52 -63.49 14.05 33.62
N THR A 53 -62.83 12.89 33.55
CA THR A 53 -62.79 11.93 34.65
C THR A 53 -61.42 12.00 35.31
N ASN A 54 -61.37 12.26 36.62
CA ASN A 54 -60.12 12.19 37.39
C ASN A 54 -60.10 10.90 38.20
N LEU A 55 -59.36 9.89 37.73
CA LEU A 55 -59.18 8.63 38.45
C LEU A 55 -57.81 8.66 39.15
N ALA A 56 -57.80 8.49 40.48
CA ALA A 56 -56.53 8.36 41.22
C ALA A 56 -55.79 7.06 40.89
N GLY A 57 -56.51 6.06 40.38
CA GLY A 57 -55.99 4.81 39.85
C GLY A 57 -57.08 4.10 39.06
N ALA A 58 -56.73 3.57 37.90
CA ALA A 58 -57.63 2.83 37.04
C ALA A 58 -56.89 1.63 36.46
N THR A 59 -57.46 0.43 36.62
CA THR A 59 -56.98 -0.76 35.93
C THR A 59 -57.97 -1.06 34.82
N VAL A 60 -57.51 -0.98 33.57
CA VAL A 60 -58.29 -1.40 32.41
C VAL A 60 -57.70 -2.70 31.90
N THR A 61 -58.48 -3.77 31.92
CA THR A 61 -58.05 -5.11 31.49
C THR A 61 -58.33 -5.38 30.01
N GLY A 62 -58.93 -4.41 29.31
CA GLY A 62 -59.23 -4.46 27.88
C GLY A 62 -58.54 -3.36 27.08
N THR A 63 -58.97 -3.16 25.83
CA THR A 63 -58.45 -2.10 24.97
C THR A 63 -58.99 -0.74 25.38
N THR A 64 -58.11 0.25 25.45
CA THR A 64 -58.48 1.66 25.55
C THR A 64 -58.25 2.35 24.21
N GLY A 65 -59.27 2.99 23.66
CA GLY A 65 -59.15 3.88 22.51
C GLY A 65 -59.06 5.33 22.99
N MET A 66 -58.00 6.04 22.60
CA MET A 66 -57.82 7.46 22.93
C MET A 66 -57.49 8.22 21.66
N ALA A 67 -58.28 9.24 21.31
CA ALA A 67 -57.97 10.12 20.18
C ALA A 67 -56.71 10.95 20.45
N VAL A 68 -56.53 11.39 21.70
CA VAL A 68 -55.33 12.08 22.19
C VAL A 68 -55.01 11.54 23.57
N ALA A 69 -53.74 11.18 23.80
CA ALA A 69 -53.23 10.77 25.10
C ALA A 69 -52.04 11.66 25.47
N THR A 70 -52.11 12.31 26.62
CA THR A 70 -50.98 13.05 27.19
C THR A 70 -50.52 12.35 28.46
N VAL A 71 -49.30 11.82 28.45
CA VAL A 71 -48.65 11.26 29.64
C VAL A 71 -47.63 12.27 30.12
N SER A 72 -47.92 12.99 31.21
CA SER A 72 -47.06 14.04 31.74
C SER A 72 -45.88 13.54 32.56
N SER A 73 -45.84 12.24 32.87
CA SER A 73 -44.80 11.58 33.66
C SER A 73 -44.21 10.38 32.93
N THR A 74 -44.39 9.17 33.45
CA THR A 74 -43.80 7.93 32.94
C THR A 74 -44.88 7.05 32.34
N LEU A 75 -44.64 6.55 31.13
CA LEU A 75 -45.41 5.46 30.55
C LEU A 75 -44.67 4.14 30.81
N GLY A 76 -45.25 3.28 31.65
CA GLY A 76 -44.76 1.91 31.83
C GLY A 76 -45.38 0.99 30.79
N VAL A 77 -44.56 0.20 30.09
CA VAL A 77 -45.01 -0.80 29.12
C VAL A 77 -44.32 -2.12 29.44
N SER A 78 -45.09 -3.15 29.75
CA SER A 78 -44.59 -4.52 29.99
C SER A 78 -44.52 -5.37 28.73
N GLY A 79 -45.27 -4.98 27.70
CA GLY A 79 -45.31 -5.63 26.39
C GLY A 79 -44.55 -4.86 25.32
N VAL A 80 -45.08 -4.92 24.10
CA VAL A 80 -44.51 -4.22 22.94
C VAL A 80 -45.13 -2.83 22.82
N THR A 81 -44.28 -1.84 22.53
CA THR A 81 -44.72 -0.51 22.08
C THR A 81 -44.64 -0.45 20.56
N THR A 82 -45.72 -0.07 19.90
CA THR A 82 -45.74 0.20 18.45
C THR A 82 -46.16 1.65 18.22
N LEU A 83 -45.35 2.40 17.48
CA LEU A 83 -45.69 3.75 17.01
C LEU A 83 -46.06 3.66 15.53
N GLY A 84 -47.20 4.24 15.15
CA GLY A 84 -47.62 4.31 13.74
C GLY A 84 -46.93 5.42 12.93
N ASP A 85 -46.19 6.28 13.60
CA ASP A 85 -45.48 7.44 13.04
C ASP A 85 -44.16 7.65 13.82
N ASN A 86 -43.56 8.83 13.69
CA ASN A 86 -42.26 9.16 14.25
C ASN A 86 -42.21 9.23 15.79
N MET A 87 -41.06 8.86 16.35
CA MET A 87 -40.68 9.18 17.71
C MET A 87 -39.87 10.48 17.71
N ILE A 88 -40.38 11.54 18.35
CA ILE A 88 -39.66 12.82 18.48
C ILE A 88 -39.18 12.98 19.93
N MET A 89 -37.87 13.13 20.11
CA MET A 89 -37.24 13.35 21.42
C MET A 89 -36.76 14.79 21.55
N THR A 90 -37.45 15.61 22.34
CA THR A 90 -37.24 17.07 22.37
C THR A 90 -36.26 17.57 23.43
N LYS A 91 -35.81 16.70 24.34
CA LYS A 91 -34.82 17.07 25.35
C LYS A 91 -33.44 17.24 24.71
N SER A 92 -32.67 18.22 25.18
CA SER A 92 -31.27 18.43 24.74
C SER A 92 -30.42 17.17 24.86
N THR A 93 -30.70 16.33 25.88
CA THR A 93 -30.07 15.03 26.07
C THR A 93 -31.14 13.97 26.25
N ALA A 94 -31.70 13.49 25.15
CA ALA A 94 -32.58 12.34 25.16
C ALA A 94 -31.75 11.05 24.97
N ALA A 95 -32.11 9.97 25.68
CA ALA A 95 -31.37 8.72 25.63
C ALA A 95 -32.31 7.54 25.43
N ILE A 96 -31.83 6.54 24.70
CA ILE A 96 -32.38 5.19 24.66
C ILE A 96 -31.40 4.31 25.43
N THR A 97 -31.80 3.81 26.58
CA THR A 97 -30.96 2.95 27.42
C THR A 97 -31.46 1.51 27.32
N HIS A 98 -30.55 0.59 26.98
CA HIS A 98 -30.81 -0.84 26.92
C HIS A 98 -29.90 -1.56 27.91
N SER A 99 -30.48 -2.42 28.77
CA SER A 99 -29.77 -3.20 29.78
C SER A 99 -29.75 -4.70 29.48
N GLY A 100 -30.37 -5.13 28.38
CA GLY A 100 -30.32 -6.53 27.91
C GLY A 100 -29.01 -6.87 27.20
N THR A 101 -28.98 -8.02 26.54
CA THR A 101 -27.78 -8.55 25.87
C THR A 101 -27.41 -7.81 24.58
N SER A 102 -28.40 -7.41 23.77
CA SER A 102 -28.20 -6.67 22.52
C SER A 102 -29.34 -5.72 22.21
N LEU A 103 -29.01 -4.56 21.61
CA LEU A 103 -29.98 -3.65 21.02
C LEU A 103 -29.95 -3.83 19.50
N THR A 104 -31.04 -4.33 18.92
CA THR A 104 -31.18 -4.47 17.46
C THR A 104 -31.97 -3.29 16.92
N ILE A 105 -31.40 -2.57 15.95
CA ILE A 105 -32.07 -1.52 15.19
C ILE A 105 -32.09 -2.00 13.74
N SER A 106 -33.28 -2.15 13.17
CA SER A 106 -33.47 -2.69 11.81
C SER A 106 -34.35 -1.76 11.00
N SER A 107 -34.00 -1.59 9.72
CA SER A 107 -34.73 -0.83 8.72
C SER A 107 -34.69 -1.62 7.41
N SER A 108 -35.74 -1.52 6.60
CA SER A 108 -35.73 -2.02 5.22
C SER A 108 -34.91 -1.13 4.28
N GLY A 109 -34.56 0.09 4.70
CA GLY A 109 -33.67 1.02 4.01
C GLY A 109 -32.43 1.33 4.84
N PHE A 110 -32.09 2.62 4.95
CA PHE A 110 -30.94 3.08 5.73
C PHE A 110 -31.33 3.56 7.14
N VAL A 111 -30.36 3.53 8.04
CA VAL A 111 -30.40 4.25 9.31
C VAL A 111 -29.43 5.42 9.15
N ASP A 112 -29.97 6.61 8.97
CA ASP A 112 -29.16 7.82 8.89
C ASP A 112 -28.74 8.25 10.30
N VAL A 113 -27.42 8.46 10.47
CA VAL A 113 -26.79 8.88 11.72
C VAL A 113 -25.79 9.97 11.41
N GLU A 114 -26.02 11.16 11.96
CA GLU A 114 -25.17 12.33 11.74
C GLU A 114 -23.81 12.17 12.43
N ASN A 115 -23.80 11.69 13.67
CA ASN A 115 -22.58 11.46 14.44
C ASN A 115 -22.64 10.12 15.15
N VAL A 116 -21.56 9.34 15.00
CA VAL A 116 -21.37 8.08 15.70
C VAL A 116 -20.14 8.21 16.59
N ARG A 117 -20.30 7.91 17.87
CA ARG A 117 -19.20 7.83 18.82
C ARG A 117 -19.30 6.53 19.60
N PHE A 118 -18.23 5.75 19.58
CA PHE A 118 -18.10 4.55 20.39
C PHE A 118 -17.42 4.88 21.71
N THR A 119 -17.95 4.36 22.81
CA THR A 119 -17.28 4.38 24.12
C THR A 119 -16.38 3.17 24.31
N GLY A 120 -16.73 2.04 23.68
CA GLY A 120 -15.85 0.89 23.55
C GLY A 120 -14.83 1.06 22.44
N ALA A 121 -13.64 0.49 22.63
CA ALA A 121 -12.54 0.56 21.66
C ALA A 121 -12.70 -0.43 20.49
N ASN A 122 -13.65 -1.36 20.55
CA ASN A 122 -13.69 -2.51 19.65
C ASN A 122 -14.95 -2.50 18.79
N ILE A 123 -14.77 -2.65 17.47
CA ILE A 123 -15.84 -2.93 16.51
C ILE A 123 -15.54 -4.30 15.88
N GLY A 124 -16.53 -5.18 15.85
CA GLY A 124 -16.32 -6.54 15.37
C GLY A 124 -17.61 -7.32 15.17
N VAL A 125 -17.44 -8.61 14.89
CA VAL A 125 -18.54 -9.56 14.71
C VAL A 125 -18.84 -10.26 16.02
N ASN A 126 -20.10 -10.63 16.23
CA ASN A 126 -20.53 -11.33 17.45
C ASN A 126 -19.80 -12.67 17.61
N GLY A 127 -19.28 -12.95 18.80
CA GLY A 127 -18.58 -14.19 19.14
C GLY A 127 -17.13 -14.30 18.67
N ALA A 128 -16.61 -13.34 17.91
CA ALA A 128 -15.19 -13.34 17.54
C ALA A 128 -14.30 -12.93 18.72
N PRO A 129 -13.19 -13.66 18.98
CA PRO A 129 -12.29 -13.34 20.08
C PRO A 129 -11.50 -12.04 19.85
N ASN A 130 -11.28 -11.65 18.59
CA ASN A 130 -10.52 -10.46 18.22
C ASN A 130 -11.44 -9.44 17.52
N PRO A 131 -11.27 -8.13 17.78
CA PRO A 131 -11.99 -7.10 17.04
C PRO A 131 -11.51 -7.04 15.58
N LEU A 132 -12.42 -6.66 14.67
CA LEU A 132 -12.05 -6.32 13.30
C LEU A 132 -11.35 -4.96 13.24
N ILE A 133 -11.85 -4.01 14.03
CA ILE A 133 -11.31 -2.67 14.18
C ILE A 133 -11.12 -2.37 15.66
N ALA A 134 -9.90 -2.00 16.04
CA ALA A 134 -9.58 -1.49 17.37
C ALA A 134 -9.22 -0.01 17.29
N LEU A 135 -9.92 0.81 18.07
CA LEU A 135 -9.75 2.25 18.19
C LEU A 135 -8.86 2.55 19.40
N ALA A 136 -7.86 3.40 19.20
CA ALA A 136 -6.96 3.88 20.24
C ALA A 136 -6.72 5.38 20.07
N SER A 137 -6.15 6.03 21.09
CA SER A 137 -5.78 7.45 21.02
C SER A 137 -4.75 7.74 19.93
N ALA A 138 -3.86 6.78 19.66
CA ALA A 138 -2.82 6.89 18.64
C ALA A 138 -3.27 6.51 17.23
N GLY A 139 -4.48 5.93 17.06
CA GLY A 139 -4.98 5.54 15.75
C GLY A 139 -5.92 4.34 15.76
N VAL A 140 -6.03 3.70 14.60
CA VAL A 140 -6.94 2.58 14.34
C VAL A 140 -6.16 1.37 13.84
N THR A 141 -6.40 0.21 14.44
CA THR A 141 -5.88 -1.07 13.95
C THR A 141 -6.99 -1.81 13.23
N VAL A 142 -6.73 -2.22 11.99
CA VAL A 142 -7.58 -3.14 11.22
C VAL A 142 -6.88 -4.50 11.20
N THR A 143 -7.48 -5.51 11.82
CA THR A 143 -6.87 -6.87 11.92
C THR A 143 -7.05 -7.68 10.65
N GLY A 144 -8.02 -7.31 9.80
CA GLY A 144 -8.25 -7.89 8.49
C GLY A 144 -7.60 -7.12 7.34
N THR A 145 -8.15 -7.29 6.15
CA THR A 145 -7.73 -6.51 4.97
C THR A 145 -8.51 -5.19 4.91
N LEU A 146 -7.80 -4.07 4.76
CA LEU A 146 -8.40 -2.78 4.41
C LEU A 146 -8.36 -2.60 2.89
N GLY A 147 -9.51 -2.79 2.24
CA GLY A 147 -9.66 -2.51 0.81
C GLY A 147 -9.85 -1.02 0.56
N VAL A 148 -9.08 -0.45 -0.36
CA VAL A 148 -9.23 0.93 -0.86
C VAL A 148 -9.46 0.86 -2.37
N SER A 149 -10.56 1.45 -2.84
CA SER A 149 -10.96 1.40 -4.26
C SER A 149 -10.41 2.54 -5.11
N ALA A 150 -9.84 3.56 -4.46
CA ALA A 150 -9.27 4.74 -5.09
C ALA A 150 -7.89 5.04 -4.46
N ALA A 151 -7.51 6.31 -4.36
CA ALA A 151 -6.26 6.71 -3.76
C ALA A 151 -6.31 6.61 -2.22
N ALA A 152 -5.24 6.07 -1.62
CA ALA A 152 -4.97 6.18 -0.20
C ALA A 152 -3.81 7.16 0.00
N ASN A 153 -4.08 8.30 0.64
CA ASN A 153 -3.05 9.26 1.05
C ASN A 153 -2.53 8.86 2.43
N ILE A 154 -1.37 8.21 2.48
CA ILE A 154 -0.79 7.71 3.73
C ILE A 154 0.46 8.55 4.04
N GLY A 155 0.43 9.31 5.14
CA GLY A 155 1.54 10.20 5.51
C GLY A 155 2.82 9.47 5.91
N SER A 156 2.70 8.27 6.48
CA SER A 156 3.82 7.36 6.77
C SER A 156 3.30 5.93 6.80
N ALA A 157 4.00 5.02 6.13
CA ALA A 157 3.65 3.61 6.09
C ALA A 157 4.88 2.76 6.38
N VAL A 158 4.71 1.78 7.26
CA VAL A 158 5.67 0.68 7.43
C VAL A 158 5.02 -0.57 6.86
N VAL A 159 5.52 -1.04 5.73
CA VAL A 159 5.06 -2.29 5.11
C VAL A 159 6.02 -3.39 5.54
N SER A 160 5.57 -4.28 6.43
CA SER A 160 6.43 -5.30 7.05
C SER A 160 6.70 -6.52 6.18
N THR A 161 5.88 -6.76 5.15
CA THR A 161 5.98 -7.95 4.28
C THR A 161 6.24 -7.54 2.85
N THR A 162 5.19 -7.23 2.09
CA THR A 162 5.28 -7.01 0.65
C THR A 162 4.46 -5.79 0.26
N LEU A 163 5.09 -4.87 -0.47
CA LEU A 163 4.41 -3.83 -1.20
C LEU A 163 4.31 -4.28 -2.66
N GLN A 164 3.09 -4.64 -3.10
CA GLN A 164 2.82 -4.92 -4.50
C GLN A 164 2.32 -3.64 -5.16
N VAL A 165 2.96 -3.25 -6.26
CA VAL A 165 2.53 -2.11 -7.08
C VAL A 165 2.35 -2.62 -8.51
N ASN A 166 1.12 -2.63 -8.99
CA ASN A 166 0.76 -3.04 -10.35
C ASN A 166 0.85 -1.88 -11.37
N GLY A 167 1.20 -0.69 -10.90
CA GLY A 167 1.38 0.53 -11.69
C GLY A 167 2.73 1.21 -11.41
N LEU A 168 2.78 2.53 -11.55
CA LEU A 168 4.05 3.26 -11.71
C LEU A 168 5.01 3.29 -10.50
N ALA A 169 4.63 3.52 -9.25
CA ALA A 169 5.59 3.70 -8.14
C ALA A 169 6.73 4.74 -8.40
N THR A 170 6.49 6.01 -8.08
CA THR A 170 7.55 7.02 -7.99
C THR A 170 8.10 7.08 -6.57
N LEU A 171 9.36 6.70 -6.38
CA LEU A 171 10.06 6.78 -5.10
C LEU A 171 11.16 7.85 -5.20
N ALA A 172 11.20 8.78 -4.25
CA ALA A 172 12.27 9.78 -4.17
C ALA A 172 13.62 9.13 -3.83
N SER A 173 13.59 8.11 -2.97
CA SER A 173 14.72 7.24 -2.65
C SER A 173 14.21 5.85 -2.31
N ALA A 174 15.03 4.84 -2.61
CA ALA A 174 14.76 3.46 -2.24
C ALA A 174 16.08 2.81 -1.84
N THR A 175 16.10 2.18 -0.67
CA THR A 175 17.20 1.30 -0.25
C THR A 175 16.73 -0.13 -0.41
N VAL A 176 17.39 -0.88 -1.29
CA VAL A 176 17.09 -2.30 -1.54
C VAL A 176 18.27 -3.13 -1.03
N ASN A 177 18.09 -3.76 0.15
CA ASN A 177 19.12 -4.60 0.77
C ASN A 177 19.13 -6.04 0.21
N GLY A 178 18.16 -6.39 -0.64
CA GLY A 178 18.01 -7.72 -1.23
C GLY A 178 18.30 -7.73 -2.73
N ALA A 179 18.12 -8.90 -3.34
CA ALA A 179 18.15 -9.01 -4.78
C ALA A 179 17.00 -8.22 -5.40
N THR A 180 17.29 -7.57 -6.52
CA THR A 180 16.30 -6.91 -7.36
C THR A 180 16.33 -7.54 -8.76
N SER A 181 15.16 -7.70 -9.37
CA SER A 181 15.02 -8.19 -10.74
C SER A 181 14.25 -7.16 -11.53
N LEU A 182 14.92 -6.54 -12.50
CA LEU A 182 14.33 -5.54 -13.38
C LEU A 182 14.34 -6.10 -14.80
N SER A 183 13.20 -6.08 -15.48
CA SER A 183 13.16 -6.41 -16.91
C SER A 183 13.88 -5.35 -17.74
N THR A 184 13.80 -4.09 -17.32
CA THR A 184 14.51 -2.95 -17.91
C THR A 184 14.94 -2.00 -16.80
N ALA A 185 16.10 -1.39 -16.96
CA ALA A 185 16.61 -0.37 -16.04
C ALA A 185 17.23 0.76 -16.85
N THR A 186 16.89 2.01 -16.52
CA THR A 186 17.54 3.20 -17.07
C THR A 186 18.10 4.00 -15.91
N LEU A 187 19.42 4.19 -15.90
CA LEU A 187 20.11 4.99 -14.90
C LEU A 187 20.63 6.25 -15.58
N SER A 188 20.19 7.42 -15.12
CA SER A 188 20.61 8.71 -15.67
C SER A 188 21.95 9.21 -15.12
N SER A 189 22.51 8.52 -14.12
CA SER A 189 23.74 8.90 -13.43
C SER A 189 24.72 7.74 -13.38
N THR A 190 24.92 7.12 -12.21
CA THR A 190 25.98 6.13 -11.97
C THR A 190 25.41 4.85 -11.38
N LEU A 191 26.05 3.73 -11.72
CA LEU A 191 25.88 2.45 -11.05
C LEU A 191 27.18 2.12 -10.31
N THR A 192 27.10 1.97 -8.99
CA THR A 192 28.20 1.40 -8.21
C THR A 192 27.90 -0.08 -7.97
N VAL A 193 28.89 -0.94 -8.23
CA VAL A 193 28.80 -2.37 -7.97
C VAL A 193 29.97 -2.75 -7.07
N ASP A 194 29.69 -3.01 -5.79
CA ASP A 194 30.72 -3.44 -4.83
C ASP A 194 31.08 -4.93 -4.99
N GLY A 195 30.22 -5.69 -5.69
CA GLY A 195 30.40 -7.11 -5.98
C GLY A 195 30.79 -7.38 -7.43
N LEU A 196 30.47 -8.59 -7.89
CA LEU A 196 30.68 -9.00 -9.28
C LEU A 196 29.59 -8.44 -10.20
N ALA A 197 29.99 -7.73 -11.25
CA ALA A 197 29.11 -7.42 -12.38
C ALA A 197 29.23 -8.53 -13.44
N THR A 198 28.10 -9.10 -13.87
CA THR A 198 28.05 -10.05 -14.99
C THR A 198 27.07 -9.54 -16.04
N LEU A 199 27.55 -9.30 -17.26
CA LEU A 199 26.72 -9.03 -18.42
C LEU A 199 26.61 -10.33 -19.24
N LYS A 200 25.37 -10.73 -19.55
CA LYS A 200 25.09 -11.94 -20.35
C LYS A 200 25.11 -11.68 -21.85
N ASP A 201 25.01 -10.42 -22.22
CA ASP A 201 25.04 -9.94 -23.60
C ASP A 201 26.13 -8.86 -23.72
N SER A 202 26.08 -8.09 -24.80
CA SER A 202 27.04 -7.09 -25.18
C SER A 202 27.06 -5.87 -24.25
N LEU A 203 28.24 -5.24 -24.14
CA LEU A 203 28.41 -3.93 -23.53
C LEU A 203 28.65 -2.89 -24.64
N THR A 204 27.73 -1.94 -24.78
CA THR A 204 27.88 -0.80 -25.69
C THR A 204 28.31 0.45 -24.92
N LEU A 205 29.28 1.18 -25.47
CA LEU A 205 29.86 2.38 -24.90
C LEU A 205 29.63 3.54 -25.89
N GLU A 206 28.63 4.38 -25.63
CA GLU A 206 28.07 5.30 -26.65
C GLU A 206 28.71 6.69 -26.72
N LYS A 207 29.58 7.06 -25.76
CA LYS A 207 30.22 8.38 -25.80
C LYS A 207 31.36 8.38 -26.81
N ASP A 208 31.57 9.52 -27.48
CA ASP A 208 32.72 9.76 -28.38
C ASP A 208 34.07 9.38 -27.76
N THR A 209 34.17 9.48 -26.44
CA THR A 209 35.30 8.97 -25.66
C THR A 209 34.79 8.27 -24.41
N THR A 210 35.02 6.96 -24.33
CA THR A 210 34.80 6.16 -23.12
C THR A 210 36.11 5.65 -22.56
N SER A 211 36.24 5.69 -21.24
CA SER A 211 37.43 5.20 -20.52
C SER A 211 37.07 4.00 -19.67
N MET A 212 37.87 2.95 -19.75
CA MET A 212 37.87 1.83 -18.82
C MET A 212 39.12 1.94 -17.95
N LEU A 213 38.95 2.39 -16.71
CA LEU A 213 40.06 2.63 -15.78
C LEU A 213 40.17 1.49 -14.78
N HIS A 214 41.31 0.79 -14.80
CA HIS A 214 41.69 -0.13 -13.73
C HIS A 214 42.57 0.61 -12.72
N THR A 215 42.14 0.70 -11.47
CA THR A 215 42.89 1.35 -10.37
C THR A 215 43.51 0.35 -9.39
N GLY A 216 43.31 -0.95 -9.63
CA GLY A 216 43.91 -2.01 -8.81
C GLY A 216 45.44 -2.07 -8.99
N ASN A 217 46.09 -2.83 -8.10
CA ASN A 217 47.54 -3.05 -8.15
C ASN A 217 47.96 -4.11 -9.19
N THR A 218 47.02 -4.68 -9.94
CA THR A 218 47.23 -5.72 -10.94
C THR A 218 47.04 -5.17 -12.36
N GLY A 219 47.17 -6.04 -13.38
CA GLY A 219 46.80 -5.68 -14.75
C GLY A 219 45.29 -5.79 -15.00
N LEU A 220 44.80 -5.06 -16.01
CA LEU A 220 43.47 -5.30 -16.58
C LEU A 220 43.53 -6.54 -17.48
N GLN A 221 42.79 -7.59 -17.14
CA GLN A 221 42.68 -8.80 -17.95
C GLN A 221 41.44 -8.72 -18.85
N ILE A 222 41.66 -8.91 -20.15
CA ILE A 222 40.60 -9.06 -21.16
C ILE A 222 40.90 -10.35 -21.90
N SER A 223 39.99 -11.32 -21.83
CA SER A 223 40.20 -12.64 -22.39
C SER A 223 38.89 -13.24 -22.92
N SER A 224 39.04 -14.17 -23.87
CA SER A 224 37.99 -15.04 -24.35
C SER A 224 38.39 -16.48 -24.08
N THR A 225 37.49 -17.28 -23.52
CA THR A 225 37.76 -18.68 -23.16
C THR A 225 37.52 -19.65 -24.31
N THR A 226 36.69 -19.25 -25.27
CA THR A 226 36.28 -20.09 -26.41
C THR A 226 36.64 -19.50 -27.77
N GLY A 227 37.14 -18.26 -27.82
CA GLY A 227 37.49 -17.56 -29.07
C GLY A 227 38.64 -16.57 -28.89
N PHE A 228 38.57 -15.46 -29.61
CA PHE A 228 39.60 -14.43 -29.62
C PHE A 228 39.08 -13.12 -29.02
N VAL A 229 40.02 -12.26 -28.60
CA VAL A 229 39.75 -10.84 -28.35
C VAL A 229 40.05 -10.09 -29.64
N GLU A 230 39.02 -9.63 -30.32
CA GLU A 230 39.16 -8.81 -31.53
C GLU A 230 39.33 -7.34 -31.17
N VAL A 231 40.32 -6.70 -31.79
CA VAL A 231 40.60 -5.27 -31.63
C VAL A 231 40.86 -4.67 -33.01
N GLU A 232 40.10 -3.63 -33.36
CA GLU A 232 40.26 -2.96 -34.66
C GLU A 232 41.57 -2.16 -34.73
N SER A 233 41.93 -1.50 -33.64
CA SER A 233 43.13 -0.69 -33.55
C SER A 233 43.65 -0.63 -32.13
N VAL A 234 44.95 -0.81 -31.98
CA VAL A 234 45.65 -0.66 -30.71
C VAL A 234 46.60 0.52 -30.82
N ARG A 235 46.50 1.44 -29.86
CA ARG A 235 47.39 2.58 -29.71
C ARG A 235 47.93 2.59 -28.29
N PHE A 236 49.25 2.65 -28.16
CA PHE A 236 49.89 2.85 -26.88
C PHE A 236 50.24 4.33 -26.69
N THR A 237 49.93 4.86 -25.51
CA THR A 237 50.37 6.20 -25.11
C THR A 237 51.79 6.16 -24.56
N ASN A 238 52.14 5.07 -23.86
CA ASN A 238 53.50 4.80 -23.45
C ASN A 238 54.31 4.32 -24.67
N LEU A 239 55.52 4.87 -24.82
CA LEU A 239 56.46 4.47 -25.85
C LEU A 239 57.15 3.14 -25.55
N GLN A 240 56.98 2.57 -24.36
CA GLN A 240 57.64 1.35 -23.96
C GLN A 240 56.65 0.20 -23.80
N LEU A 241 56.97 -0.95 -24.41
CA LEU A 241 56.27 -2.22 -24.20
C LEU A 241 57.24 -3.21 -23.57
N GLY A 242 56.79 -3.96 -22.58
CA GLY A 242 57.69 -4.77 -21.77
C GLY A 242 57.00 -5.76 -20.84
N VAL A 243 57.81 -6.43 -20.04
CA VAL A 243 57.35 -7.33 -18.97
C VAL A 243 57.51 -6.62 -17.63
N GLY A 244 56.40 -6.35 -16.96
CA GLY A 244 56.39 -5.52 -15.75
C GLY A 244 56.97 -4.13 -16.02
N ALA A 245 58.01 -3.75 -15.27
CA ALA A 245 58.69 -2.46 -15.44
C ALA A 245 59.83 -2.48 -16.47
N THR A 246 60.14 -3.63 -17.08
CA THR A 246 61.30 -3.78 -17.97
C THR A 246 60.91 -3.60 -19.44
N PRO A 247 61.34 -2.52 -20.12
CA PRO A 247 61.03 -2.29 -21.53
C PRO A 247 61.78 -3.26 -22.43
N ILE A 248 61.05 -3.92 -23.32
CA ILE A 248 61.59 -4.81 -24.38
C ILE A 248 61.58 -4.08 -25.72
N ILE A 249 60.51 -3.32 -25.99
CA ILE A 249 60.32 -2.53 -27.21
C ILE A 249 60.20 -1.05 -26.83
N THR A 250 60.88 -0.19 -27.60
CA THR A 250 60.69 1.26 -27.56
C THR A 250 60.11 1.73 -28.90
N LEU A 251 58.97 2.40 -28.85
CA LEU A 251 58.26 3.00 -29.97
C LEU A 251 58.73 4.44 -30.16
N SER A 252 58.94 4.86 -31.41
CA SER A 252 59.17 6.26 -31.75
C SER A 252 58.44 6.61 -33.05
N THR A 253 58.42 7.89 -33.41
CA THR A 253 57.90 8.34 -34.71
C THR A 253 58.79 7.92 -35.88
N SER A 254 60.03 7.51 -35.61
CA SER A 254 61.01 7.07 -36.60
C SER A 254 61.17 5.55 -36.69
N GLY A 255 60.52 4.77 -35.81
CA GLY A 255 60.53 3.32 -35.88
C GLY A 255 60.36 2.63 -34.53
N ILE A 256 60.87 1.39 -34.46
CA ILE A 256 60.78 0.51 -33.30
C ILE A 256 62.20 0.10 -32.90
N GLY A 257 62.58 0.38 -31.65
CA GLY A 257 63.81 -0.12 -31.02
C GLY A 257 63.54 -1.40 -30.23
N VAL A 258 64.42 -2.39 -30.39
CA VAL A 258 64.39 -3.65 -29.62
C VAL A 258 65.72 -3.78 -28.90
N THR A 259 65.71 -3.82 -27.57
CA THR A 259 66.92 -3.85 -26.74
C THR A 259 67.58 -5.24 -26.69
N GLY A 260 66.86 -6.28 -27.13
CA GLY A 260 67.32 -7.67 -27.19
C GLY A 260 67.47 -8.20 -28.62
N THR A 261 67.33 -9.50 -28.79
CA THR A 261 67.35 -10.14 -30.12
C THR A 261 65.99 -10.00 -30.79
N LEU A 262 65.96 -9.37 -31.97
CA LEU A 262 64.81 -9.46 -32.87
C LEU A 262 64.95 -10.73 -33.70
N GLN A 263 64.21 -11.77 -33.34
CA GLN A 263 64.13 -13.00 -34.11
C GLN A 263 62.92 -12.96 -35.04
N THR A 264 63.13 -13.31 -36.31
CA THR A 264 62.07 -13.48 -37.30
C THR A 264 62.09 -14.92 -37.79
N SER A 265 60.94 -15.60 -37.77
CA SER A 265 60.83 -17.02 -38.19
C SER A 265 60.69 -17.20 -39.71
N GLY A 266 60.69 -16.11 -40.48
CA GLY A 266 60.54 -16.10 -41.93
C GLY A 266 61.37 -15.00 -42.61
N LEU A 267 61.10 -14.74 -43.89
CA LEU A 267 61.77 -13.67 -44.66
C LEU A 267 61.46 -12.30 -44.05
N SER A 268 62.50 -11.57 -43.66
CA SER A 268 62.37 -10.18 -43.23
C SER A 268 62.57 -9.25 -44.42
N THR A 269 61.59 -8.39 -44.70
CA THR A 269 61.69 -7.36 -45.74
C THR A 269 61.92 -6.00 -45.10
N LEU A 270 63.14 -5.49 -45.20
CA LEU A 270 63.50 -4.15 -44.73
C LEU A 270 63.75 -3.24 -45.93
N ALA A 271 63.18 -2.04 -45.92
CA ALA A 271 63.45 -1.02 -46.93
C ALA A 271 64.93 -0.60 -46.93
N SER A 272 65.54 -0.55 -45.75
CA SER A 272 66.96 -0.31 -45.56
C SER A 272 67.44 -1.02 -44.29
N LEU A 273 68.62 -1.63 -44.35
CA LEU A 273 69.26 -2.26 -43.20
C LEU A 273 70.60 -1.57 -42.93
N LYS A 274 70.76 -0.99 -41.74
CA LYS A 274 72.04 -0.50 -41.21
C LYS A 274 72.45 -1.43 -40.08
N VAL A 275 73.63 -2.01 -40.17
CA VAL A 275 74.19 -2.87 -39.12
C VAL A 275 75.48 -2.23 -38.61
N ASP A 276 75.47 -1.81 -37.35
CA ASP A 276 76.62 -1.21 -36.67
C ASP A 276 77.46 -2.31 -35.98
N GLY A 277 77.78 -3.38 -36.72
CA GLY A 277 78.46 -4.57 -36.20
C GLY A 277 78.58 -5.70 -37.24
N THR A 278 78.71 -6.94 -36.77
CA THR A 278 78.81 -8.12 -37.64
C THR A 278 77.43 -8.59 -38.08
N THR A 279 77.22 -8.73 -39.40
CA THR A 279 76.07 -9.48 -39.93
C THR A 279 76.55 -10.86 -40.36
N ASN A 280 76.01 -11.94 -39.79
CA ASN A 280 76.30 -13.30 -40.25
C ASN A 280 75.19 -13.78 -41.18
N LEU A 281 75.50 -13.92 -42.47
CA LEU A 281 74.56 -14.31 -43.51
C LEU A 281 74.94 -15.69 -44.04
N ALA A 282 74.14 -16.71 -43.73
CA ALA A 282 74.40 -18.09 -44.15
C ALA A 282 73.95 -18.40 -45.61
N GLY A 283 73.64 -17.38 -46.41
CA GLY A 283 73.12 -17.55 -47.78
C GLY A 283 72.48 -16.31 -48.39
N ALA A 284 73.11 -15.14 -48.29
CA ALA A 284 72.57 -13.90 -48.85
C ALA A 284 72.85 -13.77 -50.34
N THR A 285 71.83 -13.44 -51.12
CA THR A 285 71.96 -12.97 -52.50
C THR A 285 71.80 -11.45 -52.50
N VAL A 286 72.85 -10.73 -52.88
CA VAL A 286 72.81 -9.27 -53.04
C VAL A 286 72.68 -8.96 -54.54
N THR A 287 71.52 -8.47 -54.97
CA THR A 287 71.22 -8.17 -56.39
C THR A 287 71.54 -6.73 -56.79
N GLY A 288 72.20 -5.96 -55.93
CA GLY A 288 72.59 -4.56 -56.14
C GLY A 288 74.06 -4.30 -55.83
N THR A 289 74.48 -3.03 -55.86
CA THR A 289 75.85 -2.63 -55.51
C THR A 289 76.06 -2.65 -53.99
N THR A 290 76.98 -3.49 -53.51
CA THR A 290 77.45 -3.46 -52.12
C THR A 290 78.67 -2.57 -52.00
N GLY A 291 78.59 -1.52 -51.17
CA GLY A 291 79.75 -0.70 -50.82
C GLY A 291 80.47 -1.31 -49.62
N MET A 292 81.69 -1.82 -49.81
CA MET A 292 82.54 -2.36 -48.74
C MET A 292 83.86 -1.60 -48.72
N ALA A 293 84.17 -0.93 -47.61
CA ALA A 293 85.44 -0.23 -47.46
C ALA A 293 86.62 -1.21 -47.31
N VAL A 294 86.40 -2.33 -46.63
CA VAL A 294 87.35 -3.44 -46.47
C VAL A 294 86.56 -4.73 -46.57
N ALA A 295 87.02 -5.65 -47.40
CA ALA A 295 86.41 -6.96 -47.61
C ALA A 295 87.45 -8.05 -47.34
N THR A 296 87.15 -8.97 -46.43
CA THR A 296 87.95 -10.18 -46.21
C THR A 296 87.10 -11.38 -46.60
N VAL A 297 87.48 -12.07 -47.68
CA VAL A 297 86.90 -13.36 -48.07
C VAL A 297 87.85 -14.44 -47.59
N SER A 298 87.47 -15.20 -46.58
CA SER A 298 88.30 -16.24 -45.97
C SER A 298 88.22 -17.60 -46.67
N SER A 299 87.33 -17.75 -47.66
CA SER A 299 87.15 -18.96 -48.46
C SER A 299 87.12 -18.65 -49.96
N THR A 300 85.98 -18.86 -50.63
CA THR A 300 85.85 -18.77 -52.09
C THR A 300 84.89 -17.65 -52.46
N LEU A 301 85.33 -16.75 -53.35
CA LEU A 301 84.47 -15.78 -54.01
C LEU A 301 84.21 -16.26 -55.45
N ALA A 302 82.96 -16.59 -55.78
CA ALA A 302 82.56 -16.87 -57.14
C ALA A 302 82.11 -15.55 -57.81
N VAL A 303 82.83 -15.11 -58.84
CA VAL A 303 82.45 -13.92 -59.62
C VAL A 303 82.03 -14.33 -61.02
N THR A 304 80.80 -13.98 -61.39
CA THR A 304 80.19 -14.37 -62.68
C THR A 304 80.14 -13.21 -63.68
N GLY A 305 80.58 -12.01 -63.30
CA GLY A 305 80.64 -10.80 -64.13
C GLY A 305 82.04 -10.20 -64.25
N VAL A 306 82.16 -9.03 -64.88
CA VAL A 306 83.43 -8.30 -65.01
C VAL A 306 83.85 -7.77 -63.64
N THR A 307 85.01 -8.21 -63.17
CA THR A 307 85.66 -7.71 -61.95
C THR A 307 86.80 -6.78 -62.32
N THR A 308 86.86 -5.61 -61.72
CA THR A 308 88.04 -4.74 -61.78
C THR A 308 88.66 -4.69 -60.39
N LEU A 309 89.82 -5.32 -60.24
CA LEU A 309 90.65 -5.20 -59.04
C LEU A 309 91.56 -3.99 -59.24
N LYS A 310 91.54 -3.04 -58.30
CA LYS A 310 92.44 -1.87 -58.30
C LYS A 310 93.51 -2.06 -57.25
#